data_AF-A0A364MZN0-F1
#
_entry.id   AF-A0A364MZN0-F1
#
_cell.length_a   1.000
_cell.length_b   1.000
_cell.length_c   1.000
_cell.angle_alpha   90.00
_cell.angle_beta   90.00
_cell.angle_gamma   90.00
#
_symmetry.space_group_name_H-M   'P 1'
#
loop_
_entity.id
_entity.type
_entity.pdbx_description
1 polymer ?
#
loop_
_entity_poly.entity_id
_entity_poly.type
_entity_poly.pdbx_seq_one_letter_code
_entity_poly.pdbx_strand_id
1 'polypeptide(L)'
;MVKFYPSLNEDHIDFITNQPLFFVASAPWAGEHINISPKGHPSKTFSVLGPNTVAYLDATGSGCETISHVYENGRVTVMFSSFGKSPQIMRLFCKGRVVEKWDPYFGQIRAKMSTENGDDVDIAGVRAIIVLRIQKVQTSCGFGVPQVGNGKTESTEAEGDAIAYANHEPETEESNGFKDRETMEKWAHKMMEKQELSDYQKQFNHRSLDGLPGMMSVRRAYDENIAVEDTKAWLRKVNRQRDAVALGVGLGVVLMLLLSLVGVLSIKPIFLQRILNFQQRQMGIPEDLSWKSEL
;
A
#
# COMPACT_ATOMS: atom_id res chain seq x y z
N MET A 1 -18.04 -10.67 -4.42
CA MET A 1 -17.54 -10.59 -3.03
C MET A 1 -16.03 -10.50 -3.05
N VAL A 2 -15.43 -9.76 -2.12
CA VAL A 2 -13.96 -9.67 -2.02
C VAL A 2 -13.41 -11.04 -1.60
N LYS A 3 -12.34 -11.50 -2.25
CA LYS A 3 -11.58 -12.69 -1.84
C LYS A 3 -10.10 -12.33 -1.70
N PHE A 4 -9.43 -13.01 -0.77
CA PHE A 4 -8.01 -12.83 -0.51
C PHE A 4 -7.27 -14.15 -0.71
N TYR A 5 -6.05 -14.06 -1.22
CA TYR A 5 -5.18 -15.21 -1.43
C TYR A 5 -3.76 -14.88 -0.95
N PRO A 6 -3.03 -15.88 -0.43
CA PRO A 6 -1.63 -15.69 -0.03
C PRO A 6 -0.71 -15.46 -1.23
N SER A 7 -1.04 -16.01 -2.40
CA SER A 7 -0.24 -15.99 -3.62
C SER A 7 -1.10 -15.98 -4.89
N LEU A 8 -0.48 -15.77 -6.04
CA LEU A 8 -1.10 -15.97 -7.35
C LEU A 8 -1.39 -17.46 -7.59
N ASN A 9 -2.43 -17.73 -8.37
CA ASN A 9 -2.76 -19.03 -8.95
C ASN A 9 -2.86 -18.85 -10.49
N GLU A 10 -3.12 -19.93 -11.22
CA GLU A 10 -3.21 -19.90 -12.68
C GLU A 10 -4.29 -18.92 -13.18
N ASP A 11 -5.50 -18.97 -12.63
CA ASP A 11 -6.58 -18.03 -12.97
C ASP A 11 -6.18 -16.55 -12.78
N HIS A 12 -5.40 -16.24 -11.73
CA HIS A 12 -4.91 -14.89 -11.50
C HIS A 12 -3.89 -14.47 -12.56
N ILE A 13 -3.01 -15.39 -12.97
CA ILE A 13 -1.99 -15.13 -14.00
C ILE A 13 -2.67 -14.91 -15.36
N ASP A 14 -3.65 -15.75 -15.69
CA ASP A 14 -4.45 -15.59 -16.91
C ASP A 14 -5.19 -14.26 -16.90
N PHE A 15 -5.76 -13.87 -15.75
CA PHE A 15 -6.40 -12.57 -15.60
C PHE A 15 -5.42 -11.41 -15.83
N ILE A 16 -4.23 -11.44 -15.21
CA ILE A 16 -3.18 -10.42 -15.40
C ILE A 16 -2.83 -10.25 -16.88
N THR A 17 -2.58 -11.38 -17.55
CA THR A 17 -2.04 -11.41 -18.93
C THR A 17 -3.04 -10.85 -19.94
N ASN A 18 -4.34 -10.94 -19.64
CA ASN A 18 -5.41 -10.42 -20.48
C ASN A 18 -5.70 -8.92 -20.28
N GLN A 19 -5.04 -8.23 -19.35
CA GLN A 19 -5.31 -6.81 -19.11
C GLN A 19 -4.51 -5.90 -20.05
N PRO A 20 -5.13 -4.86 -20.62
CA PRO A 20 -4.45 -3.92 -21.52
C PRO A 20 -3.51 -2.95 -20.78
N LEU A 21 -3.71 -2.79 -19.47
CA LEU A 21 -2.91 -1.92 -18.60
C LEU A 21 -2.97 -2.40 -17.15
N PHE A 22 -2.06 -1.90 -16.33
CA PHE A 22 -2.11 -2.01 -14.87
C PHE A 22 -1.85 -0.66 -14.22
N PHE A 23 -2.25 -0.51 -12.96
CA PHE A 23 -1.99 0.69 -12.17
C PHE A 23 -0.99 0.37 -11.07
N VAL A 24 -0.07 1.29 -10.83
CA VAL A 24 0.88 1.20 -9.72
C VAL A 24 0.59 2.32 -8.75
N ALA A 25 0.22 1.98 -7.53
CA ALA A 25 0.02 2.90 -6.43
C ALA A 25 1.16 2.78 -5.42
N SER A 26 1.67 3.92 -4.96
CA SER A 26 2.75 4.02 -3.97
C SER A 26 2.59 5.30 -3.17
N ALA A 27 3.07 5.31 -1.93
CA ALA A 27 2.99 6.48 -1.08
C ALA A 27 4.29 6.64 -0.28
N PRO A 28 4.74 7.88 -0.07
CA PRO A 28 5.84 8.14 0.83
C PRO A 28 5.42 7.82 2.28
N TRP A 29 6.40 7.74 3.18
CA TRP A 29 6.16 7.49 4.59
C TRP A 29 5.53 8.71 5.27
N ALA A 30 6.01 9.91 4.94
CA ALA A 30 5.58 11.16 5.56
C ALA A 30 5.31 12.30 4.55
N GLY A 31 5.24 12.01 3.26
CA GLY A 31 4.87 13.00 2.24
C GLY A 31 3.35 13.15 2.09
N GLU A 32 2.93 14.27 1.51
CA GLU A 32 1.51 14.64 1.39
C GLU A 32 0.81 13.98 0.19
N HIS A 33 1.56 13.68 -0.86
CA HIS A 33 1.00 13.18 -2.12
C HIS A 33 1.08 11.65 -2.19
N ILE A 34 -0.03 11.03 -2.60
CA ILE A 34 -0.08 9.61 -2.95
C ILE A 34 0.05 9.50 -4.47
N ASN A 35 0.98 8.67 -4.93
CA ASN A 35 1.19 8.46 -6.35
C ASN A 35 0.35 7.28 -6.86
N ILE A 36 -0.28 7.47 -8.03
CA ILE A 36 -0.89 6.41 -8.83
C ILE A 36 -0.54 6.63 -10.29
N SER A 37 -0.07 5.59 -10.97
CA SER A 37 0.35 5.69 -12.37
C SER A 37 -0.21 4.52 -13.19
N PRO A 38 -0.95 4.76 -14.28
CA PRO A 38 -1.27 3.72 -15.25
C PRO A 38 -0.01 3.33 -16.04
N LYS A 39 0.13 2.05 -16.35
CA LYS A 39 1.22 1.46 -17.13
C LYS A 39 0.61 0.60 -18.23
N GLY A 40 0.91 0.95 -19.48
CA GLY A 40 0.45 0.24 -20.67
C GLY A 40 1.42 -0.86 -21.12
N HIS A 41 1.03 -1.59 -22.17
CA HIS A 41 1.78 -2.73 -22.72
C HIS A 41 2.23 -3.77 -21.66
N PRO A 42 1.31 -4.32 -20.84
CA PRO A 42 1.70 -5.28 -19.80
C PRO A 42 2.38 -6.51 -20.38
N SER A 43 1.96 -6.97 -21.57
CA SER A 43 2.61 -8.09 -22.28
C SER A 43 4.10 -7.87 -22.58
N LYS A 44 4.55 -6.62 -22.67
CA LYS A 44 5.97 -6.28 -22.91
C LYS A 44 6.71 -5.82 -21.67
N THR A 45 6.00 -5.42 -20.63
CA THR A 45 6.59 -4.69 -19.49
C THR A 45 6.36 -5.34 -18.15
N PHE A 46 5.42 -6.28 -18.01
CA PHE A 46 5.09 -6.94 -16.76
C PHE A 46 5.32 -8.45 -16.85
N SER A 47 5.97 -9.03 -15.86
CA SER A 47 6.28 -10.45 -15.79
C SER A 47 5.90 -11.06 -14.45
N VAL A 48 5.41 -12.30 -14.49
CA VAL A 48 5.15 -13.10 -13.29
C VAL A 48 6.35 -14.02 -13.11
N LEU A 49 7.18 -13.75 -12.11
CA LEU A 49 8.43 -14.48 -11.84
C LEU A 49 8.24 -15.69 -10.90
N GLY A 50 6.99 -15.93 -10.49
CA GLY A 50 6.55 -16.99 -9.58
C GLY A 50 5.31 -16.60 -8.78
N PRO A 51 4.77 -17.49 -7.93
CA PRO A 51 3.49 -17.29 -7.24
C PRO A 51 3.43 -16.05 -6.34
N ASN A 52 4.57 -15.58 -5.85
CA ASN A 52 4.69 -14.45 -4.92
C ASN A 52 5.64 -13.36 -5.42
N THR A 53 6.01 -13.37 -6.70
CA THR A 53 6.97 -12.40 -7.23
C THR A 53 6.59 -12.02 -8.64
N VAL A 54 6.42 -10.72 -8.84
CA VAL A 54 6.22 -10.11 -10.16
C VAL A 54 7.27 -9.04 -10.36
N ALA A 55 7.51 -8.66 -11.61
CA ALA A 55 8.39 -7.55 -11.93
C ALA A 55 7.80 -6.75 -13.08
N TYR A 56 8.10 -5.46 -13.11
CA TYR A 56 7.83 -4.67 -14.31
C TYR A 56 9.00 -3.77 -14.70
N LEU A 57 9.12 -3.52 -16.00
CA LEU A 57 10.09 -2.61 -16.58
C LEU A 57 9.58 -1.18 -16.40
N ASP A 58 10.34 -0.34 -15.69
CA ASP A 58 10.06 1.08 -15.60
C ASP A 58 10.85 1.80 -16.70
N ALA A 59 10.12 2.21 -17.75
CA ALA A 59 10.64 3.07 -18.80
C ALA A 59 10.75 4.53 -18.32
N THR A 60 11.66 5.27 -18.94
CA THR A 60 11.86 6.70 -18.66
C THR A 60 10.57 7.49 -18.88
N GLY A 61 10.20 8.28 -17.88
CA GLY A 61 9.09 9.24 -17.91
C GLY A 61 9.45 10.49 -17.11
N SER A 62 8.51 11.44 -16.98
CA SER A 62 8.73 12.76 -16.36
C SER A 62 8.97 12.75 -14.85
N GLY A 63 8.70 11.65 -14.15
CA GLY A 63 8.85 11.53 -12.69
C GLY A 63 9.39 10.18 -12.23
N CYS A 64 9.65 10.05 -10.93
CA CYS A 64 10.18 8.83 -10.31
C CYS A 64 9.51 8.47 -8.97
N GLU A 65 8.31 8.98 -8.70
CA GLU A 65 7.58 8.82 -7.43
C GLU A 65 7.58 7.39 -6.88
N THR A 66 7.22 6.40 -7.71
CA THR A 66 7.24 4.99 -7.28
C THR A 66 8.64 4.51 -6.89
N ILE A 67 9.69 4.90 -7.62
CA ILE A 67 11.07 4.54 -7.30
C ILE A 67 11.44 5.16 -5.94
N SER A 68 11.17 6.45 -5.74
CA SER A 68 11.44 7.16 -4.48
C SER A 68 10.73 6.53 -3.29
N HIS A 69 9.44 6.21 -3.42
CA HIS A 69 8.66 5.55 -2.36
C HIS A 69 9.15 4.13 -2.08
N VAL A 70 9.62 3.41 -3.11
CA VAL A 70 10.20 2.07 -2.94
C VAL A 70 11.52 2.14 -2.19
N TYR A 71 12.40 3.10 -2.50
CA TYR A 71 13.64 3.31 -1.75
C TYR A 71 13.39 3.65 -0.28
N GLU A 72 12.39 4.49 -0.02
CA GLU A 72 12.10 4.94 1.34
C GLU A 72 11.41 3.85 2.18
N ASN A 73 10.34 3.24 1.68
CA ASN A 73 9.50 2.36 2.49
C ASN A 73 9.05 1.07 1.79
N GLY A 74 9.30 0.94 0.49
CA GLY A 74 9.06 -0.27 -0.29
C GLY A 74 7.60 -0.62 -0.53
N ARG A 75 6.60 0.16 -0.07
CA ARG A 75 5.18 -0.22 -0.21
C ARG A 75 4.65 0.11 -1.59
N VAL A 76 4.12 -0.90 -2.27
CA VAL A 76 3.52 -0.77 -3.59
C VAL A 76 2.25 -1.61 -3.67
N THR A 77 1.21 -1.08 -4.32
CA THR A 77 0.07 -1.89 -4.76
C THR A 77 -0.01 -1.85 -6.28
N VAL A 78 -0.08 -3.02 -6.91
CA VAL A 78 -0.40 -3.13 -8.33
C VAL A 78 -1.86 -3.49 -8.48
N MET A 79 -2.59 -2.82 -9.37
CA MET A 79 -4.00 -3.10 -9.63
C MET A 79 -4.22 -3.40 -11.12
N PHE A 80 -4.99 -4.44 -11.36
CA PHE A 80 -5.51 -4.86 -12.66
C PHE A 80 -7.03 -4.70 -12.64
N SER A 81 -7.61 -4.19 -13.73
CA SER A 81 -9.05 -3.95 -13.84
C SER A 81 -9.57 -4.42 -15.18
N SER A 82 -10.63 -5.23 -15.15
CA SER A 82 -11.29 -5.71 -16.36
C SER A 82 -12.21 -4.64 -16.94
N PHE A 83 -11.97 -4.34 -18.21
CA PHE A 83 -12.81 -3.50 -19.06
C PHE A 83 -13.70 -4.32 -20.00
N GLY A 84 -13.62 -5.65 -19.93
CA GLY A 84 -14.37 -6.58 -20.78
C GLY A 84 -15.71 -6.99 -20.18
N LYS A 85 -16.28 -8.11 -20.68
CA LYS A 85 -17.60 -8.58 -20.25
C LYS A 85 -17.66 -8.89 -18.74
N SER A 86 -16.69 -9.62 -18.21
CA SER A 86 -16.67 -10.00 -16.79
C SER A 86 -16.06 -8.88 -15.91
N PRO A 87 -16.78 -8.34 -14.92
CA PRO A 87 -16.27 -7.30 -14.03
C PRO A 87 -15.35 -7.89 -12.95
N GLN A 88 -14.07 -7.53 -12.98
CA GLN A 88 -13.11 -7.95 -11.97
C GLN A 88 -12.03 -6.90 -11.74
N ILE A 89 -11.69 -6.67 -10.48
CA ILE A 89 -10.53 -5.91 -10.05
C ILE A 89 -9.64 -6.84 -9.25
N MET A 90 -8.34 -6.84 -9.54
CA MET A 90 -7.35 -7.57 -8.76
C MET A 90 -6.27 -6.61 -8.25
N ARG A 91 -5.92 -6.73 -6.97
CA ARG A 91 -4.84 -5.98 -6.33
C ARG A 91 -3.77 -6.91 -5.81
N LEU A 92 -2.52 -6.56 -6.06
CA LEU A 92 -1.33 -7.19 -5.51
C LEU A 92 -0.71 -6.25 -4.49
N PHE A 93 -0.84 -6.55 -3.21
CA PHE A 93 -0.19 -5.78 -2.14
C PHE A 93 1.24 -6.28 -1.99
N CYS A 94 2.21 -5.39 -2.23
CA CYS A 94 3.60 -5.79 -2.44
C CYS A 94 4.59 -4.99 -1.58
N LYS A 95 5.75 -5.62 -1.38
CA LYS A 95 7.00 -4.93 -1.05
C LYS A 95 7.90 -4.92 -2.28
N GLY A 96 8.35 -3.73 -2.68
CA GLY A 96 9.16 -3.51 -3.86
C GLY A 96 10.65 -3.41 -3.58
N ARG A 97 11.44 -3.68 -4.61
CA ARG A 97 12.86 -3.35 -4.76
C ARG A 97 13.06 -2.74 -6.14
N VAL A 98 13.78 -1.63 -6.21
CA VAL A 98 14.25 -1.07 -7.48
C VAL A 98 15.57 -1.75 -7.85
N VAL A 99 15.68 -2.19 -9.09
CA VAL A 99 16.89 -2.75 -9.69
C VAL A 99 17.23 -1.89 -10.88
N GLU A 100 18.19 -0.99 -10.71
CA GLU A 100 18.63 -0.08 -11.76
C GLU A 100 19.61 -0.76 -12.72
N LYS A 101 19.87 -0.15 -13.87
CA LYS A 101 20.76 -0.72 -14.91
C LYS A 101 22.16 -1.09 -14.44
N TRP A 102 22.69 -0.37 -13.44
CA TRP A 102 24.01 -0.63 -12.88
C TRP A 102 24.02 -1.71 -11.80
N ASP A 103 22.85 -2.12 -11.29
CA ASP A 103 22.75 -3.19 -10.30
C ASP A 103 23.17 -4.52 -10.95
N PRO A 104 24.09 -5.30 -10.35
CA PRO A 104 24.60 -6.54 -10.93
C PRO A 104 23.51 -7.59 -11.21
N TYR A 105 22.35 -7.50 -10.53
CA TYR A 105 21.22 -8.40 -10.74
C TYR A 105 20.30 -7.98 -11.90
N PHE A 106 20.48 -6.80 -12.49
CA PHE A 106 19.62 -6.29 -13.57
C PHE A 106 19.53 -7.29 -14.73
N GLY A 107 20.68 -7.76 -15.23
CA GLY A 107 20.74 -8.72 -16.34
C GLY A 107 20.09 -10.07 -15.99
N GLN A 108 20.27 -10.56 -14.76
CA GLN A 108 19.68 -11.82 -14.31
C GLN A 108 18.15 -11.73 -14.24
N ILE A 109 17.63 -10.62 -13.72
CA ILE A 109 16.18 -10.41 -13.62
C ILE A 109 15.57 -10.21 -15.01
N ARG A 110 16.25 -9.49 -15.91
CA ARG A 110 15.84 -9.37 -17.33
C ARG A 110 15.73 -10.74 -17.99
N ALA A 111 16.77 -11.55 -17.87
CA ALA A 111 16.77 -12.91 -18.43
C ALA A 111 15.61 -13.74 -17.85
N LYS A 112 15.37 -13.65 -16.53
CA LYS A 112 14.24 -14.33 -15.91
C LYS A 112 12.88 -13.84 -16.42
N MET A 113 12.70 -12.53 -16.60
CA MET A 113 11.49 -11.98 -17.21
C MET A 113 11.25 -12.54 -18.62
N SER A 114 12.31 -12.66 -19.44
CA SER A 114 12.21 -13.28 -20.76
C SER A 114 11.89 -14.78 -20.70
N THR A 115 12.53 -15.54 -19.80
CA THR A 115 12.26 -16.98 -19.63
C THR A 115 10.81 -17.26 -19.24
N GLU A 116 10.22 -16.47 -18.34
CA GLU A 116 8.88 -16.74 -17.79
C GLU A 116 7.75 -16.18 -18.67
N ASN A 117 8.01 -15.16 -19.48
CA ASN A 117 6.97 -14.40 -20.18
C ASN A 117 7.23 -14.20 -21.69
N GLY A 118 8.32 -14.76 -22.21
CA GLY A 118 8.73 -14.67 -23.63
C GLY A 118 9.78 -13.61 -23.91
N ASP A 119 10.52 -13.78 -25.01
CA ASP A 119 11.63 -12.90 -25.38
C ASP A 119 11.19 -11.47 -25.77
N ASP A 120 9.90 -11.28 -26.05
CA ASP A 120 9.31 -9.98 -26.42
C ASP A 120 9.09 -9.03 -25.23
N VAL A 121 9.44 -9.45 -24.00
CA VAL A 121 9.36 -8.62 -22.79
C VAL A 121 10.47 -7.56 -22.80
N ASP A 122 10.24 -6.53 -23.60
CA ASP A 122 11.12 -5.38 -23.67
C ASP A 122 10.40 -4.08 -24.07
N ILE A 123 11.00 -2.97 -23.68
CA ILE A 123 10.58 -1.63 -24.09
C ILE A 123 11.80 -0.72 -24.23
N ALA A 124 11.75 0.20 -25.21
CA ALA A 124 12.79 1.21 -25.33
C ALA A 124 12.82 2.12 -24.09
N GLY A 125 14.02 2.53 -23.66
CA GLY A 125 14.17 3.50 -22.58
C GLY A 125 13.92 2.96 -21.17
N VAL A 126 13.99 1.64 -20.93
CA VAL A 126 14.01 1.10 -19.55
C VAL A 126 15.11 1.78 -18.74
N ARG A 127 14.77 2.27 -17.55
CA ARG A 127 15.73 2.84 -16.59
C ARG A 127 15.93 1.96 -15.35
N ALA A 128 14.90 1.21 -14.97
CA ALA A 128 14.95 0.29 -13.83
C ALA A 128 13.94 -0.85 -14.00
N ILE A 129 14.12 -1.91 -13.22
CA ILE A 129 13.14 -2.98 -13.02
C ILE A 129 12.61 -2.85 -11.60
N ILE A 130 11.29 -2.87 -11.45
CA ILE A 130 10.65 -2.84 -10.15
C ILE A 130 10.23 -4.27 -9.83
N VAL A 131 10.99 -4.92 -8.94
CA VAL A 131 10.70 -6.28 -8.47
C VAL A 131 9.77 -6.17 -7.27
N LEU A 132 8.66 -6.88 -7.31
CA LEU A 132 7.60 -6.80 -6.31
C LEU A 132 7.37 -8.18 -5.69
N ARG A 133 7.64 -8.28 -4.39
CA ARG A 133 7.24 -9.44 -3.59
C ARG A 133 5.81 -9.26 -3.13
N ILE A 134 4.94 -10.16 -3.56
CA ILE A 134 3.52 -10.18 -3.18
C ILE A 134 3.41 -10.63 -1.72
N GLN A 135 2.67 -9.86 -0.94
CA GLN A 135 2.31 -10.20 0.44
C GLN A 135 0.88 -10.72 0.53
N LYS A 136 0.00 -10.25 -0.37
CA LYS A 136 -1.41 -10.61 -0.41
C LYS A 136 -1.99 -10.27 -1.78
N VAL A 137 -2.81 -11.16 -2.31
CA VAL A 137 -3.65 -10.94 -3.49
C VAL A 137 -5.07 -10.68 -3.04
N GLN A 138 -5.75 -9.71 -3.66
CA GLN A 138 -7.16 -9.44 -3.43
C GLN A 138 -7.90 -9.36 -4.77
N THR A 139 -8.99 -10.11 -4.89
CA THR A 139 -9.94 -9.96 -6.00
C THR A 139 -11.23 -9.34 -5.49
N SER A 140 -11.79 -8.38 -6.23
CA SER A 140 -13.08 -7.77 -5.92
C SER A 140 -13.93 -7.61 -7.18
N CYS A 141 -15.25 -7.54 -7.00
CA CYS A 141 -16.19 -7.26 -8.08
C CYS A 141 -15.94 -5.85 -8.64
N GLY A 142 -15.79 -5.74 -9.97
CA GLY A 142 -15.67 -4.46 -10.68
C GLY A 142 -17.02 -3.93 -11.16
N PHE A 143 -18.09 -4.05 -10.36
CA PHE A 143 -19.46 -3.83 -10.84
C PHE A 143 -19.76 -2.40 -11.29
N GLY A 144 -18.97 -1.42 -10.86
CA GLY A 144 -19.03 -0.03 -11.34
C GLY A 144 -17.91 0.37 -12.29
N VAL A 145 -17.04 -0.56 -12.71
CA VAL A 145 -16.01 -0.26 -13.74
C VAL A 145 -16.67 -0.37 -15.10
N PRO A 146 -16.63 0.65 -15.97
CA PRO A 146 -17.30 0.60 -17.27
C PRO A 146 -16.69 -0.49 -18.17
N GLN A 147 -17.47 -0.94 -19.13
CA GLN A 147 -16.99 -1.73 -20.24
C GLN A 147 -16.44 -0.78 -21.32
N VAL A 148 -15.35 -1.15 -21.99
CA VAL A 148 -14.96 -0.45 -23.21
C VAL A 148 -15.73 -1.09 -24.37
N GLY A 149 -16.55 -0.28 -25.04
CA GLY A 149 -17.27 -0.66 -26.25
C GLY A 149 -16.36 -0.63 -27.48
N ASN A 150 -16.77 -1.30 -28.56
CA ASN A 150 -16.09 -1.25 -29.86
C ASN A 150 -16.39 0.09 -30.54
N GLY A 151 -15.93 1.21 -29.98
CA GLY A 151 -16.07 2.52 -30.61
C GLY A 151 -15.24 2.57 -31.88
N LYS A 152 -15.88 2.52 -33.05
CA LYS A 152 -15.30 3.13 -34.27
C LYS A 152 -15.21 4.62 -33.99
N THR A 153 -14.04 5.09 -33.61
CA THR A 153 -13.75 6.52 -33.55
C THR A 153 -13.56 6.98 -34.99
N GLU A 154 -14.61 7.49 -35.62
CA GLU A 154 -14.43 8.36 -36.79
C GLU A 154 -13.78 9.64 -36.28
N SER A 155 -12.55 9.89 -36.72
CA SER A 155 -11.82 11.12 -36.43
C SER A 155 -12.47 12.27 -37.18
N THR A 156 -13.32 13.04 -36.52
CA THR A 156 -13.61 14.41 -36.94
C THR A 156 -12.53 15.32 -36.37
N GLU A 157 -11.56 15.65 -37.20
CA GLU A 157 -10.71 16.82 -36.99
C GLU A 157 -11.63 18.05 -36.97
N ALA A 158 -11.72 18.72 -35.81
CA ALA A 158 -12.37 20.01 -35.70
C ALA A 158 -11.37 21.00 -35.08
N GLU A 159 -10.67 21.72 -35.97
CA GLU A 159 -10.22 23.07 -35.68
C GLU A 159 -11.45 23.96 -35.41
N GLY A 160 -11.39 24.82 -34.39
CA GLY A 160 -12.27 26.00 -34.31
C GLY A 160 -13.05 26.16 -33.01
N ASP A 161 -12.60 27.14 -32.23
CA ASP A 161 -13.32 28.02 -31.32
C ASP A 161 -14.23 27.45 -30.21
N ALA A 162 -13.78 27.74 -28.98
CA ALA A 162 -14.59 27.69 -27.77
C ALA A 162 -15.72 28.73 -27.85
N ILE A 163 -16.96 28.24 -27.96
CA ILE A 163 -18.13 28.58 -27.13
C ILE A 163 -19.32 27.88 -27.80
N ALA A 164 -19.75 26.75 -27.22
CA ALA A 164 -21.07 26.18 -27.48
C ALA A 164 -21.68 25.80 -26.14
N TYR A 165 -22.76 26.48 -25.77
CA TYR A 165 -23.59 26.14 -24.63
C TYR A 165 -24.23 24.77 -24.88
N ALA A 166 -23.87 23.77 -24.07
CA ALA A 166 -24.46 22.45 -24.15
C ALA A 166 -25.87 22.46 -23.53
N ASN A 167 -26.88 22.36 -24.38
CA ASN A 167 -28.21 21.90 -23.99
C ASN A 167 -28.12 20.40 -23.65
N HIS A 168 -28.48 20.02 -22.43
CA HIS A 168 -28.60 18.60 -22.05
C HIS A 168 -29.86 17.98 -22.66
N GLU A 169 -29.72 17.42 -23.85
CA GLU A 169 -30.51 16.24 -24.22
C GLU A 169 -29.76 14.99 -23.75
N PRO A 170 -30.46 13.92 -23.30
CA PRO A 170 -29.80 12.70 -22.86
C PRO A 170 -29.22 11.97 -24.07
N GLU A 171 -27.98 12.31 -24.42
CA GLU A 171 -27.20 11.56 -25.39
C GLU A 171 -27.13 10.11 -24.93
N THR A 172 -27.55 9.19 -25.80
CA THR A 172 -27.40 7.75 -25.61
C THR A 172 -25.97 7.42 -25.16
N GLU A 173 -25.84 6.66 -24.08
CA GLU A 173 -24.61 6.35 -23.30
C GLU A 173 -23.40 5.78 -24.07
N GLU A 174 -23.44 5.69 -25.41
CA GLU A 174 -22.39 5.10 -26.25
C GLU A 174 -21.40 6.13 -26.85
N SER A 175 -21.57 7.43 -26.62
CA SER A 175 -20.84 8.48 -27.36
C SER A 175 -19.32 8.53 -27.11
N ASN A 176 -18.82 7.97 -26.01
CA ASN A 176 -17.39 7.98 -25.66
C ASN A 176 -16.71 6.59 -25.68
N GLY A 177 -17.36 5.58 -26.25
CA GLY A 177 -16.80 4.23 -26.33
C GLY A 177 -16.72 3.49 -24.99
N PHE A 178 -17.38 3.99 -23.94
CA PHE A 178 -17.58 3.32 -22.66
C PHE A 178 -19.05 2.96 -22.49
N LYS A 179 -19.32 1.82 -21.86
CA LYS A 179 -20.67 1.35 -21.54
C LYS A 179 -20.77 1.05 -20.06
N ASP A 180 -21.75 1.65 -19.40
CA ASP A 180 -21.96 1.46 -17.97
C ASP A 180 -22.52 0.07 -17.64
N ARG A 181 -22.34 -0.32 -16.37
CA ARG A 181 -22.81 -1.61 -15.84
C ARG A 181 -23.95 -1.40 -14.87
N GLU A 182 -25.13 -1.89 -15.22
CA GLU A 182 -26.29 -1.95 -14.30
C GLU A 182 -26.09 -2.91 -13.10
N THR A 183 -24.95 -3.61 -13.03
CA THR A 183 -24.71 -4.69 -12.05
C THR A 183 -24.67 -4.17 -10.62
N MET A 184 -24.13 -2.96 -10.40
CA MET A 184 -24.00 -2.38 -9.07
C MET A 184 -25.37 -2.01 -8.48
N GLU A 185 -26.21 -1.35 -9.26
CA GLU A 185 -27.57 -0.96 -8.82
C GLU A 185 -28.44 -2.18 -8.58
N LYS A 186 -28.44 -3.16 -9.51
CA LYS A 186 -29.17 -4.43 -9.34
C LYS A 186 -28.73 -5.18 -8.08
N TRP A 187 -27.43 -5.19 -7.78
CA TRP A 187 -26.92 -5.78 -6.54
C TRP A 187 -27.43 -5.02 -5.31
N ALA A 188 -27.37 -3.70 -5.31
CA ALA A 188 -27.83 -2.87 -4.20
C ALA A 188 -29.34 -3.07 -3.93
N HIS A 189 -30.17 -3.01 -4.97
CA HIS A 189 -31.61 -3.29 -4.86
C HIS A 189 -31.88 -4.66 -4.26
N LYS A 190 -31.20 -5.70 -4.76
CA LYS A 190 -31.35 -7.06 -4.22
C LYS A 190 -30.96 -7.16 -2.74
N MET A 191 -29.90 -6.46 -2.31
CA MET A 191 -29.49 -6.44 -0.89
C MET A 191 -30.50 -5.67 -0.02
N MET A 192 -31.11 -4.61 -0.56
CA MET A 192 -32.15 -3.84 0.14
C MET A 192 -33.45 -4.64 0.27
N GLU A 193 -33.89 -5.30 -0.79
CA GLU A 193 -35.07 -6.18 -0.78
C GLU A 193 -34.94 -7.30 0.27
N LYS A 194 -33.73 -7.87 0.39
CA LYS A 194 -33.41 -8.88 1.39
C LYS A 194 -33.17 -8.33 2.80
N GLN A 195 -33.14 -7.01 2.96
CA GLN A 195 -32.77 -6.34 4.21
C GLN A 195 -31.35 -6.69 4.74
N GLU A 196 -30.46 -7.17 3.87
CA GLU A 196 -29.11 -7.64 4.22
C GLU A 196 -28.03 -6.53 4.09
N LEU A 197 -28.40 -5.35 3.57
CA LEU A 197 -27.44 -4.29 3.27
C LEU A 197 -26.74 -3.74 4.53
N SER A 198 -27.47 -3.59 5.64
CA SER A 198 -26.91 -3.10 6.91
C SER A 198 -25.89 -4.09 7.49
N ASP A 199 -26.21 -5.39 7.46
CA ASP A 199 -25.31 -6.44 7.93
C ASP A 199 -24.06 -6.55 7.06
N TYR A 200 -24.22 -6.39 5.74
CA TYR A 200 -23.11 -6.29 4.81
C TYR A 200 -22.19 -5.10 5.17
N GLN A 201 -22.76 -3.92 5.41
CA GLN A 201 -21.99 -2.75 5.82
C GLN A 201 -21.27 -2.98 7.15
N LYS A 202 -21.94 -3.56 8.15
CA LYS A 202 -21.32 -3.98 9.42
C LYS A 202 -20.11 -4.86 9.20
N GLN A 203 -20.22 -5.86 8.34
CA GLN A 203 -19.13 -6.78 8.07
C GLN A 203 -17.94 -6.12 7.35
N PHE A 204 -18.19 -5.26 6.35
CA PHE A 204 -17.13 -4.82 5.42
C PHE A 204 -16.69 -3.35 5.57
N ASN A 205 -17.41 -2.51 6.31
CA ASN A 205 -17.17 -1.06 6.36
C ASN A 205 -16.78 -0.52 7.75
N HIS A 206 -16.78 -1.36 8.80
CA HIS A 206 -16.40 -0.92 10.16
C HIS A 206 -14.88 -0.76 10.34
N ARG A 207 -14.05 -1.40 9.51
CA ARG A 207 -12.58 -1.34 9.56
C ARG A 207 -11.94 -1.39 8.17
N SER A 208 -10.76 -0.78 8.04
CA SER A 208 -9.89 -0.96 6.86
C SER A 208 -9.11 -2.28 6.92
N LEU A 209 -8.44 -2.64 5.82
CA LEU A 209 -7.56 -3.83 5.76
C LEU A 209 -6.39 -3.76 6.75
N ASP A 210 -5.97 -2.56 7.15
CA ASP A 210 -4.93 -2.32 8.17
C ASP A 210 -5.50 -2.19 9.59
N GLY A 211 -6.81 -2.46 9.74
CA GLY A 211 -7.54 -2.33 11.00
C GLY A 211 -7.74 -0.88 11.45
N LEU A 212 -7.69 0.09 10.53
CA LEU A 212 -8.04 1.47 10.87
C LEU A 212 -9.56 1.58 11.06
N PRO A 213 -10.04 2.46 11.95
CA PRO A 213 -11.46 2.68 12.12
C PRO A 213 -12.13 3.11 10.80
N GLY A 214 -13.24 2.46 10.47
CA GLY A 214 -14.02 2.69 9.25
C GLY A 214 -15.21 3.62 9.47
N MET A 215 -16.29 3.39 8.71
CA MET A 215 -17.47 4.26 8.68
C MET A 215 -18.14 4.38 10.06
N MET A 216 -18.35 5.62 10.52
CA MET A 216 -18.85 5.90 11.87
C MET A 216 -20.24 5.34 12.15
N SER A 217 -21.18 5.49 11.20
CA SER A 217 -22.54 4.94 11.32
C SER A 217 -22.54 3.42 11.53
N VAL A 218 -21.67 2.72 10.78
CA VAL A 218 -21.51 1.27 10.85
C VAL A 218 -20.90 0.84 12.18
N ARG A 219 -19.85 1.53 12.64
CA ARG A 219 -19.21 1.26 13.93
C ARG A 219 -20.18 1.44 15.11
N ARG A 220 -21.04 2.46 15.05
CA ARG A 220 -22.13 2.66 16.02
C ARG A 220 -23.13 1.51 15.97
N ALA A 221 -23.54 1.08 14.78
CA ALA A 221 -24.46 -0.04 14.61
C ALA A 221 -23.85 -1.42 14.96
N TYR A 222 -22.53 -1.48 15.14
CA TYR A 222 -21.77 -2.64 15.61
C TYR A 222 -21.51 -2.59 17.13
N ASP A 223 -22.07 -1.60 17.84
CA ASP A 223 -21.91 -1.38 19.29
C ASP A 223 -20.44 -1.25 19.75
N GLU A 224 -19.58 -0.68 18.89
CA GLU A 224 -18.19 -0.41 19.26
C GLU A 224 -18.08 0.74 20.27
N ASN A 225 -17.22 0.57 21.29
CA ASN A 225 -16.78 1.70 22.10
C ASN A 225 -15.78 2.56 21.30
N ILE A 226 -16.30 3.62 20.67
CA ILE A 226 -15.55 4.48 19.75
C ILE A 226 -14.31 5.09 20.41
N ALA A 227 -14.43 5.59 21.64
CA ALA A 227 -13.32 6.23 22.35
C ALA A 227 -12.16 5.25 22.58
N VAL A 228 -12.48 4.02 23.00
CA VAL A 228 -11.49 2.96 23.22
C VAL A 228 -10.83 2.55 21.90
N GLU A 229 -11.63 2.31 20.85
CA GLU A 229 -11.11 1.84 19.57
C GLU A 229 -10.28 2.88 18.82
N ASP A 230 -10.67 4.16 18.90
CA ASP A 230 -9.88 5.27 18.33
C ASP A 230 -8.59 5.49 19.12
N THR A 231 -8.63 5.35 20.45
CA THR A 231 -7.41 5.39 21.29
C THR A 231 -6.46 4.25 20.92
N LYS A 232 -6.97 3.03 20.71
CA LYS A 232 -6.16 1.89 20.24
C LYS A 232 -5.58 2.15 18.84
N ALA A 233 -6.34 2.76 17.93
CA ALA A 233 -5.86 3.11 16.60
C ALA A 233 -4.74 4.16 16.66
N TRP A 234 -4.88 5.16 17.52
CA TRP A 234 -3.85 6.15 17.79
C TRP A 234 -2.58 5.52 18.38
N LEU A 235 -2.70 4.65 19.40
CA LEU A 235 -1.55 3.93 19.96
C LEU A 235 -0.83 3.08 18.92
N ARG A 236 -1.56 2.41 18.02
CA ARG A 236 -0.98 1.66 16.89
C ARG A 236 -0.22 2.58 15.93
N LYS A 237 -0.73 3.77 15.65
CA LYS A 237 -0.03 4.79 14.84
C LYS A 237 1.29 5.20 15.51
N VAL A 238 1.28 5.51 16.81
CA VAL A 238 2.49 5.87 17.56
C VAL A 238 3.49 4.72 17.56
N ASN A 239 3.06 3.49 17.81
CA ASN A 239 3.93 2.31 17.81
C ASN A 239 4.55 2.00 16.43
N ARG A 240 3.96 2.48 15.32
CA ARG A 240 4.55 2.35 13.98
C ARG A 240 5.69 3.34 13.74
N GLN A 241 5.83 4.38 14.56
CA GLN A 241 6.89 5.40 14.47
C GLN A 241 8.03 5.10 15.45
N ARG A 242 8.52 3.86 15.46
CA ARG A 242 9.51 3.39 16.45
C ARG A 242 10.79 4.23 16.45
N ASP A 243 11.25 4.64 15.28
CA ASP A 243 12.49 5.41 15.14
C ASP A 243 12.35 6.80 15.78
N ALA A 244 11.20 7.46 15.61
CA ALA A 244 10.92 8.74 16.23
C ALA A 244 10.80 8.62 17.76
N VAL A 245 10.16 7.54 18.24
CA VAL A 245 10.07 7.25 19.68
C VAL A 245 11.46 6.99 20.27
N ALA A 246 12.27 6.15 19.61
CA ALA A 246 13.63 5.85 20.03
C ALA A 246 14.52 7.09 20.05
N LEU A 247 14.42 7.94 19.02
CA LEU A 247 15.12 9.22 18.97
C LEU A 247 14.68 10.14 20.12
N GLY A 248 13.38 10.24 20.39
CA GLY A 248 12.84 11.05 21.49
C GLY A 248 13.33 10.57 22.86
N VAL A 249 13.34 9.25 23.10
CA VAL A 249 13.91 8.65 24.31
C VAL A 249 15.40 8.95 24.43
N GLY A 250 16.15 8.80 23.33
CA GLY A 250 17.57 9.11 23.27
C GLY A 250 17.87 10.58 23.61
N LEU A 251 17.14 11.51 23.00
CA LEU A 251 17.24 12.95 23.30
C LEU A 251 16.89 13.26 24.76
N GLY A 252 15.87 12.59 25.32
CA GLY A 252 15.52 12.73 26.72
C GLY A 252 16.62 12.26 27.68
N VAL A 253 17.27 11.13 27.38
CA VAL A 253 18.43 10.64 28.15
C VAL A 253 19.60 11.62 28.06
N VAL A 254 19.91 12.11 26.86
CA VAL A 254 20.98 13.10 26.66
C VAL A 254 20.70 14.39 27.45
N LEU A 255 19.47 14.90 27.40
CA LEU A 255 19.06 16.07 28.18
C LEU A 255 19.20 15.83 29.69
N MET A 256 18.78 14.66 30.18
CA MET A 256 18.93 14.30 31.60
C MET A 256 20.40 14.28 32.02
N LEU A 257 21.30 13.70 31.20
CA LEU A 257 22.74 13.70 31.48
C LEU A 257 23.32 15.12 31.50
N LEU A 258 22.93 15.98 30.55
CA LEU A 258 23.37 17.37 30.50
C LEU A 258 22.90 18.16 31.73
N LEU A 259 21.63 18.04 32.11
CA LEU A 259 21.10 18.67 33.33
C LEU A 259 21.82 18.15 34.58
N SER A 260 22.27 16.90 34.58
CA SER A 260 23.05 16.35 35.68
C SER A 260 24.47 16.90 35.75
N LEU A 261 25.14 17.04 34.60
CA LEU A 261 26.49 17.62 34.52
C LEU A 261 26.53 19.09 34.97
N VAL A 262 25.47 19.86 34.69
CA VAL A 262 25.36 21.27 35.09
C VAL A 262 24.82 21.42 36.53
N GLY A 263 24.62 20.31 37.25
CA GLY A 263 24.18 20.32 38.64
C GLY A 263 22.71 20.70 38.85
N VAL A 264 21.92 20.79 37.77
CA VAL A 264 20.49 21.07 37.82
C VAL A 264 19.70 19.84 38.30
N LEU A 265 20.18 18.63 37.98
CA LEU A 265 19.48 17.38 38.27
C LEU A 265 20.42 16.33 38.87
N SER A 266 20.18 15.89 40.11
CA SER A 266 20.98 14.81 40.71
C SER A 266 20.40 13.45 40.30
N ILE A 267 21.04 12.80 39.32
CA ILE A 267 20.67 11.44 38.91
C ILE A 267 21.47 10.48 39.80
N LYS A 268 20.84 9.93 40.85
CA LYS A 268 21.42 8.82 41.62
C LYS A 268 21.15 7.51 40.89
N PRO A 269 22.14 6.82 40.31
CA PRO A 269 21.90 5.61 39.53
C PRO A 269 21.79 4.40 40.47
N ILE A 270 20.75 4.38 41.30
CA ILE A 270 20.51 3.36 42.34
C ILE A 270 20.50 1.94 41.73
N PHE A 271 20.03 1.80 40.49
CA PHE A 271 20.03 0.54 39.77
C PHE A 271 21.45 0.07 39.39
N LEU A 272 22.33 0.96 38.94
CA LEU A 272 23.73 0.63 38.65
C LEU A 272 24.49 0.28 39.92
N GLN A 273 24.24 1.00 41.02
CA GLN A 273 24.77 0.63 42.34
C GLN A 273 24.32 -0.77 42.75
N ARG A 274 23.05 -1.14 42.54
CA ARG A 274 22.55 -2.49 42.84
C ARG A 274 23.21 -3.57 41.98
N ILE A 275 23.44 -3.32 40.69
CA ILE A 275 24.15 -4.26 39.80
C ILE A 275 25.62 -4.39 40.22
N LEU A 276 26.30 -3.29 40.49
CA LEU A 276 27.69 -3.28 40.93
C LEU A 276 27.84 -4.03 42.26
N ASN A 277 26.97 -3.78 43.23
CA ASN A 277 26.97 -4.49 44.51
C ASN A 277 26.66 -5.98 44.31
N PHE A 278 25.74 -6.34 43.40
CA PHE A 278 25.48 -7.74 43.06
C PHE A 278 26.72 -8.43 42.47
N GLN A 279 27.43 -7.76 41.54
CA GLN A 279 28.67 -8.29 40.96
C GLN A 279 29.79 -8.40 42.01
N GLN A 280 29.94 -7.41 42.88
CA GLN A 280 30.92 -7.43 43.98
C GLN A 280 30.66 -8.61 44.94
N ARG A 281 29.40 -8.89 45.28
CA ARG A 281 29.01 -10.08 46.06
C ARG A 281 29.40 -11.38 45.37
N GLN A 282 29.22 -11.50 44.05
CA GLN A 282 29.64 -12.69 43.29
C GLN A 282 31.17 -12.87 43.26
N MET A 283 31.92 -11.77 43.32
CA MET A 283 33.39 -11.78 43.36
C MET A 283 33.97 -11.92 44.77
N GLY A 284 33.14 -12.06 45.81
CA GLY A 284 33.60 -12.16 47.21
C GLY A 284 34.18 -10.87 47.77
N ILE A 285 33.95 -9.73 47.12
CA ILE A 285 34.37 -8.42 47.59
C ILE A 285 33.37 -7.97 48.67
N PRO A 286 33.81 -7.66 49.91
CA PRO A 286 32.92 -7.17 50.96
C PRO A 286 32.19 -5.91 50.52
N GLU A 287 30.89 -5.82 50.78
CA GLU A 287 30.13 -4.58 50.50
C GLU A 287 30.70 -3.42 51.32
N ASP A 288 30.90 -2.28 50.67
CA ASP A 288 31.18 -1.04 51.38
C ASP A 288 29.94 -0.62 52.19
N LEU A 289 30.05 -0.76 53.51
CA LEU A 289 29.02 -0.43 54.49
C LEU A 289 29.06 1.05 54.90
N SER A 290 29.74 1.91 54.15
CA SER A 290 29.84 3.35 54.42
C SER A 290 28.49 4.07 54.55
N TRP A 291 27.41 3.52 53.97
CA TRP A 291 26.04 4.06 54.14
C TRP A 291 25.46 3.87 55.55
N LYS A 292 26.06 3.03 56.42
CA LYS A 292 25.62 2.88 57.82
C LYS A 292 25.84 4.13 58.68
N SER A 293 26.65 5.09 58.25
CA SER A 293 26.82 6.37 58.96
C SER A 293 25.73 7.40 58.66
N GLU A 294 24.78 7.09 57.76
CA GLU A 294 23.65 7.96 57.42
C GLU A 294 22.29 7.47 57.98
N LEU A 295 22.29 6.42 58.82
CA LEU A 295 21.15 6.00 59.66
C LEU A 295 21.35 6.51 61.09
#